data_AF-A0AAU4T9W1-F1
#
_entry.id   AF-A0AAU4T9W1-F1
#
_cell.length_a   1.000
_cell.length_b   1.000
_cell.length_c   1.000
_cell.angle_alpha   90.00
_cell.angle_beta   90.00
_cell.angle_gamma   90.00
#
_symmetry.space_group_name_H-M   'P 1'
#
loop_
_entity.id
_entity.type
_entity.pdbx_description
1 polymer ?
#
loop_
_entity_poly.entity_id
_entity_poly.type
_entity_poly.pdbx_seq_one_letter_code
_entity_poly.pdbx_strand_id
1 'polypeptide(L)'
;MRFAGARSRLQISGARTVRRDGRLSLSVTVRNRGRVVAPMVRLALRDHRSGKRVLPARYCDNYLWLLPGEGRDITVSCPLGSHDRGDLEVTAQGYRTSTVSICGRR
;
A
#
# COMPACT_ATOMS: atom_id res chain seq x y z
N MET A 1 31.49 19.50 2.50
CA MET A 1 30.82 18.20 2.28
C MET A 1 29.31 18.38 2.44
N ARG A 2 28.51 18.13 1.40
CA ARG A 2 27.05 18.08 1.52
C ARG A 2 26.63 16.63 1.78
N PHE A 3 26.26 16.30 3.01
CA PHE A 3 25.50 15.07 3.24
C PHE A 3 24.09 15.33 2.69
N ALA A 4 23.83 14.89 1.47
CA ALA A 4 22.45 14.71 1.03
C ALA A 4 21.84 13.69 2.00
N GLY A 5 21.05 14.16 2.98
CA GLY A 5 20.55 13.34 4.06
C GLY A 5 19.94 12.05 3.52
N ALA A 6 20.37 10.90 4.04
CA ALA A 6 19.88 9.61 3.59
C ALA A 6 18.36 9.54 3.82
N ARG A 7 17.59 9.20 2.77
CA ARG A 7 16.12 9.16 2.82
C ARG A 7 15.61 7.73 2.67
N SER A 8 14.53 7.44 3.37
CA SER A 8 13.68 6.28 3.10
C SER A 8 12.99 6.48 1.75
N ARG A 9 12.88 5.41 0.96
CA ARG A 9 12.22 5.44 -0.35
C ARG A 9 11.35 4.22 -0.47
N LEU A 10 10.05 4.41 -0.35
CA LEU A 10 9.09 3.33 -0.56
C LEU A 10 8.91 3.04 -2.04
N GLN A 11 8.59 1.79 -2.33
CA GLN A 11 8.06 1.33 -3.60
C GLN A 11 6.92 0.37 -3.27
N ILE A 12 5.87 0.41 -4.08
CA ILE A 12 4.82 -0.59 -4.08
C ILE A 12 4.80 -1.28 -5.45
N SER A 13 4.63 -2.60 -5.44
CA SER A 13 4.59 -3.43 -6.64
C SER A 13 3.68 -4.62 -6.41
N GLY A 14 3.26 -5.28 -7.49
CA GLY A 14 2.23 -6.32 -7.39
C GLY A 14 0.87 -5.71 -7.08
N ALA A 15 -0.16 -6.19 -7.76
CA ALA A 15 -1.52 -5.72 -7.56
C ALA A 15 -2.50 -6.73 -8.18
N ARG A 16 -2.39 -8.00 -7.76
CA ARG A 16 -3.32 -9.03 -8.23
C ARG A 16 -4.62 -8.90 -7.46
N THR A 17 -5.71 -8.69 -8.17
CA THR A 17 -7.05 -8.69 -7.59
C THR A 17 -7.62 -10.10 -7.60
N VAL A 18 -8.14 -10.55 -6.46
CA VAL A 18 -8.83 -11.84 -6.34
C VAL A 18 -10.19 -11.60 -5.70
N ARG A 19 -11.22 -12.21 -6.28
CA ARG A 19 -12.57 -12.24 -5.70
C ARG A 19 -12.83 -13.59 -5.06
N ARG A 20 -13.06 -13.60 -3.75
CA ARG A 20 -13.35 -14.82 -2.99
C ARG A 20 -14.20 -14.48 -1.76
N ASP A 21 -15.14 -15.35 -1.39
CA ASP A 21 -15.95 -15.25 -0.17
C ASP A 21 -16.64 -13.89 0.04
N GLY A 22 -17.21 -13.34 -1.03
CA GLY A 22 -17.90 -12.03 -0.97
C GLY A 22 -16.96 -10.83 -0.78
N ARG A 23 -15.65 -11.00 -0.99
CA ARG A 23 -14.64 -9.95 -0.85
C ARG A 23 -13.80 -9.80 -2.12
N LEU A 24 -13.26 -8.60 -2.29
CA LEU A 24 -12.15 -8.31 -3.21
C LEU A 24 -10.89 -8.14 -2.40
N SER A 25 -9.84 -8.86 -2.78
CA SER A 25 -8.53 -8.84 -2.13
C SER A 25 -7.46 -8.42 -3.12
N LEU A 26 -6.58 -7.51 -2.72
CA LEU A 26 -5.40 -7.09 -3.45
C LEU A 26 -4.17 -7.52 -2.68
N SER A 27 -3.29 -8.29 -3.32
CA SER A 27 -1.96 -8.61 -2.79
C SER A 27 -0.92 -7.70 -3.42
N VAL A 28 -0.18 -6.99 -2.57
CA VAL A 28 0.86 -6.02 -2.95
C VAL A 28 2.12 -6.29 -2.14
N THR A 29 3.27 -5.93 -2.69
CA THR A 29 4.56 -5.88 -1.98
C THR A 29 4.93 -4.43 -1.75
N VAL A 30 5.19 -4.04 -0.51
CA VAL A 30 5.76 -2.73 -0.16
C VAL A 30 7.21 -2.93 0.24
N ARG A 31 8.15 -2.22 -0.41
CA ARG A 31 9.59 -2.35 -0.16
C ARG A 31 10.23 -1.00 0.11
N ASN A 32 11.14 -0.95 1.08
CA ASN A 32 12.01 0.20 1.28
C ASN A 32 13.29 0.05 0.44
N ARG A 33 13.40 0.84 -0.64
CA ARG A 33 14.60 0.96 -1.48
C ARG A 33 15.54 2.09 -1.05
N GLY A 34 15.26 2.73 0.10
CA GLY A 34 16.10 3.76 0.69
C GLY A 34 17.27 3.18 1.47
N ARG A 35 18.08 4.08 2.03
CA ARG A 35 19.26 3.73 2.85
C ARG A 35 19.04 3.88 4.36
N VAL A 36 17.86 4.34 4.78
CA VAL A 36 17.44 4.45 6.18
C VAL A 36 16.11 3.76 6.39
N VAL A 37 15.78 3.44 7.64
CA VAL A 37 14.51 2.82 8.03
C VAL A 37 13.33 3.69 7.55
N ALA A 38 12.27 3.05 7.05
CA ALA A 38 10.98 3.66 6.80
C ALA A 38 10.02 3.27 7.94
N PRO A 39 9.82 4.13 8.94
CA PRO A 39 8.97 3.83 10.08
C PRO A 39 7.50 4.16 9.80
N MET A 40 6.60 3.46 10.49
CA MET A 40 5.16 3.71 10.48
C MET A 40 4.55 3.72 9.08
N VAL A 41 4.98 2.79 8.21
CA VAL A 41 4.46 2.65 6.85
C VAL A 41 3.03 2.17 6.90
N ARG A 42 2.11 3.10 6.66
CA ARG A 42 0.67 2.85 6.63
C ARG A 42 0.23 2.55 5.21
N LEU A 43 -0.56 1.49 5.07
CA LEU A 43 -1.32 1.18 3.88
C LEU A 43 -2.76 1.68 4.01
N ALA A 44 -3.33 2.12 2.90
CA ALA A 44 -4.75 2.44 2.77
C ALA A 44 -5.31 1.91 1.45
N LEU A 45 -6.55 1.40 1.50
CA LEU A 45 -7.32 1.01 0.33
C LEU A 45 -8.18 2.20 -0.08
N ARG A 46 -8.13 2.57 -1.35
CA ARG A 46 -8.83 3.70 -1.90
C ARG A 46 -9.55 3.32 -3.19
N ASP A 47 -10.60 4.06 -3.46
CA ASP A 47 -11.19 4.09 -4.80
C ASP A 47 -10.31 4.99 -5.65
N HIS A 48 -9.77 4.46 -6.75
CA HIS A 48 -8.77 5.17 -7.56
C HIS A 48 -9.30 6.47 -8.17
N ARG A 49 -10.60 6.50 -8.52
CA ARG A 49 -11.22 7.64 -9.21
C ARG A 49 -11.51 8.79 -8.25
N SER A 50 -12.13 8.48 -7.12
CA SER A 50 -12.55 9.47 -6.13
C SER A 50 -11.46 9.78 -5.10
N GLY A 51 -10.44 8.94 -4.97
CA GLY A 51 -9.41 9.03 -3.94
C GLY A 51 -9.90 8.73 -2.51
N LYS A 52 -11.20 8.46 -2.34
CA LYS A 52 -11.82 8.17 -1.04
C LYS A 52 -11.36 6.82 -0.52
N ARG A 53 -11.30 6.68 0.80
CA ARG A 53 -10.99 5.38 1.44
C ARG A 53 -12.16 4.42 1.21
N VAL A 54 -11.83 3.18 0.85
CA VAL A 54 -12.80 2.08 0.79
C VAL A 54 -12.90 1.46 2.18
N LEU A 55 -14.11 1.38 2.71
CA LEU A 55 -14.39 0.88 4.06
C LEU A 55 -15.64 -0.02 4.06
N PRO A 56 -15.69 -1.07 4.90
CA PRO A 56 -14.62 -1.53 5.77
C PRO A 56 -13.51 -2.25 4.98
N ALA A 57 -12.24 -2.07 5.40
CA ALA A 57 -11.09 -2.75 4.81
C ALA A 57 -10.36 -3.60 5.86
N ARG A 58 -9.90 -4.79 5.46
CA ARG A 58 -9.07 -5.69 6.28
C ARG A 58 -7.68 -5.76 5.70
N TYR A 59 -6.68 -5.69 6.57
CA TYR A 59 -5.26 -5.76 6.23
C TYR A 59 -4.68 -6.95 6.98
N CYS A 60 -3.86 -7.79 6.34
CA CYS A 60 -3.13 -8.82 7.08
C CYS A 60 -2.05 -8.21 7.97
N ASP A 61 -1.50 -7.06 7.58
CA ASP A 61 -0.56 -6.25 8.36
C ASP A 61 -0.62 -4.78 7.90
N ASN A 62 -0.32 -3.84 8.79
CA ASN A 62 -0.33 -2.41 8.55
C ASN A 62 0.51 -1.67 9.61
N TYR A 63 0.99 -0.46 9.31
CA TYR A 63 1.92 0.30 10.17
C TYR A 63 3.29 -0.37 10.34
N LEU A 64 3.90 -0.72 9.20
CA LEU A 64 5.14 -1.47 9.14
C LEU A 64 6.35 -0.61 9.51
N TRP A 65 7.40 -1.27 10.01
CA TRP A 65 8.75 -0.72 10.08
C TRP A 65 9.62 -1.46 9.09
N LEU A 66 10.05 -0.78 8.02
CA LEU A 66 10.82 -1.41 6.94
C LEU A 66 12.27 -0.94 6.97
N LEU A 67 13.20 -1.87 7.23
CA LEU A 67 14.64 -1.63 7.14
C LEU A 67 15.07 -1.37 5.68
N PRO A 68 16.29 -0.81 5.44
CA PRO A 68 16.83 -0.69 4.10
C PRO A 68 16.84 -2.04 3.35
N GLY A 69 16.20 -2.09 2.20
CA GLY A 69 16.07 -3.32 1.40
C GLY A 69 14.99 -4.28 1.88
N GLU A 70 14.29 -4.03 2.99
CA GLU A 70 13.20 -4.89 3.44
C GLU A 70 11.93 -4.66 2.63
N GLY A 71 11.18 -5.74 2.39
CA GLY A 71 9.84 -5.67 1.83
C GLY A 71 8.87 -6.60 2.54
N ARG A 72 7.58 -6.27 2.45
CA ARG A 72 6.48 -7.04 3.04
C ARG A 72 5.36 -7.23 2.02
N ASP A 73 4.86 -8.44 1.94
CA ASP A 73 3.69 -8.79 1.15
C ASP A 73 2.44 -8.61 1.99
N ILE A 74 1.58 -7.71 1.54
CA ILE A 74 0.36 -7.33 2.24
C ILE A 74 -0.84 -7.68 1.38
N THR A 75 -1.79 -8.38 1.98
CA THR A 75 -3.13 -8.56 1.42
C THR A 75 -4.10 -7.59 2.08
N VAL A 76 -4.75 -6.78 1.24
CA VAL A 76 -5.79 -5.84 1.65
C VAL A 76 -7.11 -6.26 1.01
N SER A 77 -8.20 -6.29 1.77
CA SER A 77 -9.50 -6.69 1.23
C SER A 77 -10.66 -5.82 1.69
N CYS A 78 -11.70 -5.71 0.87
CA CYS A 78 -12.98 -5.10 1.21
C CYS A 78 -14.15 -6.02 0.81
N PRO A 79 -15.33 -5.89 1.43
CA PRO A 79 -16.55 -6.51 0.91
C PRO A 79 -16.84 -6.11 -0.55
N LEU A 80 -17.52 -6.97 -1.30
CA LEU A 80 -18.13 -6.57 -2.56
C LEU A 80 -19.15 -5.44 -2.32
N GLY A 81 -19.22 -4.49 -3.26
CA GLY A 81 -20.13 -3.34 -3.14
C GLY A 81 -19.64 -2.17 -2.28
N SER A 82 -18.46 -2.27 -1.66
CA SER A 82 -17.91 -1.21 -0.77
C SER A 82 -17.37 0.03 -1.49
N HIS A 83 -17.46 0.09 -2.83
CA HIS A 83 -16.89 1.16 -3.66
C HIS A 83 -17.69 1.33 -4.95
N ASP A 84 -17.77 2.57 -5.44
CA ASP A 84 -18.56 2.95 -6.62
C ASP A 84 -17.78 2.71 -7.92
N ARG A 85 -17.72 1.44 -8.37
CA ARG A 85 -17.21 1.00 -9.70
C ARG A 85 -15.82 1.52 -10.13
N GLY A 86 -15.07 2.24 -9.30
CA GLY A 86 -13.69 2.61 -9.56
C GLY A 86 -12.75 1.43 -9.29
N ASP A 87 -11.59 1.42 -9.94
CA ASP A 87 -10.58 0.41 -9.64
C ASP A 87 -10.02 0.63 -8.23
N LEU A 88 -9.66 -0.45 -7.55
CA LEU A 88 -9.08 -0.38 -6.22
C LEU A 88 -7.63 0.09 -6.30
N GLU A 89 -7.24 1.01 -5.44
CA GLU A 89 -5.87 1.51 -5.31
C GLU A 89 -5.35 1.26 -3.90
N VAL A 90 -4.13 0.72 -3.80
CA VAL A 90 -3.42 0.60 -2.53
C VAL A 90 -2.37 1.70 -2.48
N THR A 91 -2.44 2.55 -1.46
CA THR A 91 -1.42 3.57 -1.17
C THR A 91 -0.59 3.15 0.03
N ALA A 92 0.73 3.37 0.00
CA ALA A 92 1.64 3.20 1.12
C ALA A 92 2.38 4.51 1.42
N GLN A 93 2.41 4.90 2.69
CA GLN A 93 3.11 6.10 3.16
C GLN A 93 3.68 5.86 4.56
N GLY A 94 4.99 6.07 4.71
CA GLY A 94 5.67 6.13 6.01
C GLY A 94 5.90 7.57 6.46
N TYR A 95 6.40 7.71 7.69
CA TYR A 95 6.76 9.02 8.23
C TYR A 95 7.87 9.66 7.38
N ARG A 96 7.64 10.91 6.93
CA ARG A 96 8.54 11.67 6.03
C ARG A 96 8.85 10.96 4.70
N THR A 97 7.98 10.07 4.22
CA THR A 97 8.10 9.51 2.86
C THR A 97 7.04 10.12 1.93
N SER A 98 7.37 10.24 0.65
CA SER A 98 6.35 10.40 -0.39
C SER A 98 5.40 9.19 -0.39
N THR A 99 4.13 9.43 -0.67
CA THR A 99 3.16 8.35 -0.89
C THR A 99 3.49 7.64 -2.20
N VAL A 100 3.43 6.31 -2.17
CA VAL A 100 3.47 5.48 -3.37
C VAL A 100 2.16 4.73 -3.49
N SER A 101 1.72 4.42 -4.71
CA SER A 101 0.46 3.73 -4.92
C SER A 101 0.50 2.78 -6.11
N ILE A 102 -0.45 1.84 -6.12
CA ILE A 102 -0.69 0.95 -7.25
C ILE A 102 -2.18 0.61 -7.36
N CYS A 103 -2.68 0.61 -8.58
CA CYS A 103 -4.04 0.14 -8.87
C CYS A 103 -4.06 -1.38 -9.04
N GLY A 104 -5.09 -2.01 -8.49
CA GLY A 104 -5.45 -3.40 -8.73
C GLY A 104 -5.62 -3.65 -10.23
N ARG A 105 -4.96 -4.69 -10.74
CA ARG A 105 -5.21 -5.19 -12.08
C ARG A 105 -6.28 -6.30 -11.98
N ARG A 106 -7.17 -6.37 -12.97
CA ARG A 106 -8.17 -7.43 -13.10
C ARG A 106 -7.51 -8.76 -13.44
#